data_AF-A0A1Q7QTB3-F1
#
_entry.id   AF-A0A1Q7QTB3-F1
#
_cell.length_a   1.000
_cell.length_b   1.000
_cell.length_c   1.000
_cell.angle_alpha   90.00
_cell.angle_beta   90.00
_cell.angle_gamma   90.00
#
_symmetry.space_group_name_H-M   'P 1'
#
loop_
_entity.id
_entity.type
_entity.pdbx_description
1 polymer ?
#
loop_
_entity_poly.entity_id
_entity_poly.type
_entity_poly.pdbx_seq_one_letter_code
_entity_poly.pdbx_strand_id
1 'polypeptide(L)'
;MANKILRNVASNILRSVPPQNAFYFYRALGAPTGAAARNLPDFLGILNTIDLNSLQFHLGRGDFENWVKMLGDNTLAKQLADLKEKKLRGEDLRMQLVDIVKARLDTLQKSP
;
A
#
# COMPACT_ATOMS: atom_id res chain seq x y z
N MET A 1 -28.44 2.49 -7.20
CA MET A 1 -27.36 2.05 -8.11
C MET A 1 -25.98 2.50 -7.65
N ALA A 2 -25.76 3.79 -7.33
CA ALA A 2 -24.48 4.32 -6.86
C ALA A 2 -23.88 3.52 -5.68
N ASN A 3 -24.69 3.17 -4.68
CA ASN A 3 -24.24 2.41 -3.51
C ASN A 3 -23.62 1.06 -3.87
N LYS A 4 -24.29 0.30 -4.75
CA LYS A 4 -23.80 -1.00 -5.24
C LYS A 4 -22.50 -0.86 -6.03
N ILE A 5 -22.34 0.23 -6.80
CA ILE A 5 -21.12 0.51 -7.55
C ILE A 5 -19.96 0.78 -6.58
N LEU A 6 -20.19 1.57 -5.53
CA LEU A 6 -19.18 1.86 -4.50
C LEU A 6 -18.74 0.59 -3.77
N ARG A 7 -19.68 -0.29 -3.36
CA ARG A 7 -19.33 -1.61 -2.78
C ARG A 7 -18.47 -2.45 -3.71
N ASN A 8 -18.82 -2.49 -5.00
CA ASN A 8 -18.09 -3.29 -5.98
C ASN A 8 -16.66 -2.76 -6.20
N VAL A 9 -16.49 -1.44 -6.24
CA VAL A 9 -15.18 -0.79 -6.33
C VAL A 9 -14.35 -1.10 -5.09
N ALA A 10 -14.92 -0.92 -3.89
CA ALA A 10 -14.23 -1.22 -2.63
C ALA A 10 -13.85 -2.70 -2.53
N SER A 11 -14.78 -3.62 -2.83
CA SER A 11 -14.52 -5.06 -2.85
C SER A 11 -13.43 -5.44 -3.84
N ASN A 12 -13.42 -4.81 -5.03
CA ASN A 12 -12.36 -5.03 -6.00
C ASN A 12 -11.00 -4.55 -5.47
N ILE A 13 -10.91 -3.35 -4.88
CA ILE A 13 -9.65 -2.82 -4.32
C ILE A 13 -9.13 -3.71 -3.18
N LEU A 14 -10.02 -4.19 -2.31
CA LEU A 14 -9.68 -5.01 -1.13
C LEU A 14 -9.43 -6.48 -1.45
N ARG A 15 -9.64 -6.92 -2.70
CA ARG A 15 -9.48 -8.32 -3.10
C ARG A 15 -8.06 -8.80 -2.83
N SER A 16 -7.92 -10.11 -2.59
CA SER A 16 -6.61 -10.77 -2.65
C SER A 16 -6.21 -11.04 -4.10
N VAL A 17 -4.96 -10.73 -4.44
CA VAL A 17 -4.39 -10.97 -5.77
C VAL A 17 -3.61 -12.29 -5.80
N PRO A 18 -3.40 -12.92 -6.98
CA PRO A 18 -2.57 -14.12 -7.08
C PRO A 18 -1.08 -13.79 -6.84
N PRO A 19 -0.22 -14.77 -6.51
CA PRO A 19 1.17 -14.53 -6.08
C PRO A 19 1.98 -13.66 -7.06
N GLN A 20 1.83 -13.87 -8.37
CA GLN A 20 2.53 -13.08 -9.39
C GLN A 20 2.21 -11.57 -9.38
N ASN A 21 1.12 -11.18 -8.71
CA ASN A 21 0.71 -9.78 -8.56
C ASN A 21 0.89 -9.26 -7.12
N ALA A 22 1.41 -10.08 -6.20
CA ALA A 22 1.68 -9.67 -4.83
C ALA A 22 2.77 -8.59 -4.79
N PHE A 23 2.72 -7.75 -3.77
CA PHE A 23 3.83 -6.84 -3.49
C PHE A 23 4.91 -7.59 -2.72
N TYR A 24 6.09 -7.75 -3.30
CA TYR A 24 7.23 -8.38 -2.64
C TYR A 24 8.16 -7.32 -2.08
N PHE A 25 8.49 -7.42 -0.79
CA PHE A 25 9.30 -6.44 -0.10
C PHE A 25 10.80 -6.76 -0.21
N TYR A 26 11.59 -5.76 -0.53
CA TYR A 26 13.04 -5.78 -0.68
C TYR A 26 13.66 -4.64 0.14
N ARG A 27 14.86 -4.86 0.66
CA ARG A 27 15.66 -3.79 1.32
C ARG A 27 16.46 -2.97 0.31
N ALA A 28 16.81 -3.58 -0.81
CA ALA A 28 17.59 -3.03 -1.91
C ALA A 28 17.45 -3.95 -3.14
N LEU A 29 18.10 -3.59 -4.25
CA LEU A 29 18.23 -4.47 -5.43
C LEU A 29 18.84 -5.81 -5.02
N GLY A 30 18.15 -6.91 -5.36
CA GLY A 30 18.61 -8.27 -5.05
C GLY A 30 18.55 -8.66 -3.57
N ALA A 31 17.93 -7.85 -2.69
CA ALA A 31 17.86 -8.10 -1.26
C ALA A 31 16.41 -8.34 -0.76
N PRO A 32 15.79 -9.48 -1.06
CA PRO A 32 14.42 -9.78 -0.64
C PRO A 32 14.32 -9.89 0.89
N THR A 33 13.17 -9.50 1.43
CA THR A 33 12.85 -9.68 2.86
C THR A 33 12.16 -11.00 3.15
N GLY A 34 11.58 -11.64 2.13
CA GLY A 34 10.68 -12.79 2.26
C GLY A 34 9.23 -12.41 2.55
N ALA A 35 8.94 -11.15 2.89
CA ALA A 35 7.59 -10.67 3.11
C ALA A 35 6.89 -10.33 1.78
N ALA A 36 5.60 -10.63 1.70
CA ALA A 36 4.77 -10.28 0.56
C ALA A 36 3.33 -9.93 0.98
N ALA A 37 2.75 -8.92 0.36
CA ALA A 37 1.35 -8.53 0.55
C ALA A 37 0.50 -8.92 -0.66
N ARG A 38 -0.65 -9.57 -0.41
CA ARG A 38 -1.60 -9.95 -1.49
C ARG A 38 -2.83 -9.06 -1.54
N ASN A 39 -2.99 -8.16 -0.58
CA ASN A 39 -4.09 -7.20 -0.48
C ASN A 39 -3.66 -6.02 0.42
N LEU A 40 -4.49 -4.99 0.51
CA LEU A 40 -4.22 -3.81 1.35
C LEU A 40 -4.12 -4.13 2.87
N PRO A 41 -4.95 -5.00 3.45
CA PRO A 41 -4.76 -5.45 4.84
C PRO A 41 -3.38 -6.08 5.12
N ASP A 42 -2.91 -7.01 4.28
CA ASP A 42 -1.58 -7.63 4.41
C ASP A 42 -0.50 -6.55 4.32
N PHE A 43 -0.65 -5.64 3.36
CA PHE A 43 0.27 -4.54 3.14
C PHE A 43 0.39 -3.67 4.40
N LEU A 44 -0.74 -3.25 4.99
CA LEU A 44 -0.77 -2.52 6.25
C LEU A 44 -0.08 -3.30 7.39
N GLY A 45 -0.38 -4.59 7.53
CA GLY A 45 0.24 -5.44 8.55
C GLY A 45 1.77 -5.50 8.42
N ILE A 46 2.28 -5.62 7.20
CA ILE A 46 3.73 -5.66 6.94
C ILE A 46 4.37 -4.28 7.15
N LEU A 47 3.74 -3.20 6.72
CA LEU A 47 4.26 -1.83 6.92
C LEU A 47 4.55 -1.50 8.39
N ASN A 48 3.76 -2.07 9.32
CA ASN A 48 3.95 -1.84 10.76
C ASN A 48 5.26 -2.42 11.32
N THR A 49 5.84 -3.43 10.67
CA THR A 49 6.93 -4.23 11.26
C THR A 49 8.16 -4.38 10.36
N ILE A 50 8.00 -4.19 9.05
CA ILE A 50 9.09 -4.41 8.07
C ILE A 50 10.26 -3.44 8.29
N ASP A 51 11.44 -3.84 7.84
CA ASP A 51 12.65 -3.03 7.92
C ASP A 51 12.49 -1.64 7.26
N LEU A 52 13.01 -0.60 7.92
CA LEU A 52 12.92 0.80 7.46
C LEU A 52 13.60 1.04 6.11
N ASN A 53 14.64 0.27 5.76
CA ASN A 53 15.28 0.39 4.46
C ASN A 53 14.34 -0.11 3.36
N SER A 54 13.51 -1.12 3.65
CA SER A 54 12.52 -1.59 2.68
C SER A 54 11.46 -0.53 2.38
N LEU A 55 10.98 0.17 3.41
CA LEU A 55 10.03 1.28 3.24
C LEU A 55 10.61 2.39 2.37
N GLN A 56 11.83 2.84 2.69
CA GLN A 56 12.50 3.91 1.95
C GLN A 56 12.82 3.49 0.50
N PHE A 57 13.29 2.26 0.31
CA PHE A 57 13.63 1.73 -1.00
C PHE A 57 12.43 1.73 -1.94
N HIS A 58 11.31 1.17 -1.49
CA HIS A 58 10.11 1.06 -2.32
C HIS A 58 9.38 2.39 -2.53
N LEU A 59 9.24 3.21 -1.47
CA LEU A 59 8.62 4.52 -1.63
C LEU A 59 9.45 5.41 -2.57
N GLY A 60 10.77 5.43 -2.42
CA GLY A 60 11.66 6.24 -3.27
C GLY A 60 11.54 5.89 -4.76
N ARG A 61 11.30 4.61 -5.07
CA ARG A 61 11.12 4.11 -6.45
C ARG A 61 9.70 4.30 -7.00
N GLY A 62 8.73 4.62 -6.15
CA GLY A 62 7.32 4.62 -6.53
C GLY A 62 6.74 3.21 -6.67
N ASP A 63 7.33 2.20 -6.05
CA ASP A 63 6.83 0.82 -6.16
C ASP A 63 5.45 0.69 -5.48
N PHE A 64 5.28 1.35 -4.33
CA PHE A 64 4.02 1.32 -3.58
C PHE A 64 2.86 1.95 -4.36
N GLU A 65 3.04 3.15 -4.92
CA GLU A 65 1.98 3.85 -5.67
C GLU A 65 1.55 3.06 -6.92
N ASN A 66 2.51 2.43 -7.61
CA ASN A 66 2.23 1.60 -8.79
C ASN A 66 1.44 0.34 -8.43
N TRP A 67 1.78 -0.32 -7.32
CA TRP A 67 1.08 -1.51 -6.90
C TRP A 67 -0.36 -1.24 -6.46
N VAL A 68 -0.60 -0.21 -5.63
CA VAL A 68 -1.98 0.13 -5.23
C VAL A 68 -2.82 0.65 -6.40
N LYS A 69 -2.18 1.30 -7.40
CA LYS A 69 -2.83 1.65 -8.66
C LYS A 69 -3.25 0.41 -9.45
N MET A 70 -2.43 -0.64 -9.49
CA MET A 70 -2.80 -1.94 -10.09
C MET A 70 -3.98 -2.61 -9.36
N LEU A 71 -4.11 -2.42 -8.04
CA LEU A 71 -5.29 -2.84 -7.30
C LEU A 71 -6.56 -2.07 -7.68
N GLY A 72 -6.41 -0.92 -8.35
CA GLY A 72 -7.49 -0.02 -8.76
C GLY A 72 -7.66 1.20 -7.85
N ASP A 73 -6.77 1.40 -6.87
CA ASP A 73 -6.87 2.50 -5.90
C ASP A 73 -6.04 3.73 -6.30
N ASN A 74 -6.57 4.51 -7.25
CA ASN A 74 -5.92 5.75 -7.70
C ASN A 74 -5.83 6.81 -6.59
N THR A 75 -6.74 6.77 -5.60
CA THR A 75 -6.71 7.72 -4.47
C THR A 75 -5.49 7.45 -3.60
N LEU A 76 -5.30 6.19 -3.19
CA LEU A 76 -4.13 5.81 -2.38
C LEU A 76 -2.83 5.99 -3.16
N ALA A 77 -2.81 5.65 -4.45
CA ALA A 77 -1.65 5.86 -5.30
C ALA A 77 -1.19 7.33 -5.28
N LYS A 78 -2.12 8.27 -5.41
CA LYS A 78 -1.82 9.70 -5.34
C LYS A 78 -1.27 10.10 -3.96
N GLN A 79 -1.88 9.63 -2.87
CA GLN A 79 -1.43 9.95 -1.52
C GLN A 79 0.00 9.45 -1.24
N LEU A 80 0.35 8.28 -1.75
CA LEU A 80 1.69 7.71 -1.62
C LEU A 80 2.72 8.48 -2.46
N ALA A 81 2.36 8.88 -3.69
CA ALA A 81 3.20 9.74 -4.50
C ALA A 81 3.44 11.10 -3.82
N ASP A 82 2.40 11.72 -3.25
CA ASP A 82 2.53 12.97 -2.51
C ASP A 82 3.38 12.79 -1.22
N LEU A 83 3.31 11.62 -0.55
CA LEU A 83 4.15 11.29 0.60
C LEU A 83 5.64 11.16 0.23
N LYS A 84 5.94 10.52 -0.91
CA LYS A 84 7.30 10.37 -1.43
C LYS A 84 8.01 11.73 -1.54
N GLU A 85 7.30 12.76 -2.01
CA GLU A 85 7.86 14.12 -2.16
C GLU A 85 8.18 14.80 -0.83
N LYS A 86 7.58 14.35 0.29
CA LYS A 86 7.92 14.85 1.64
C LYS A 86 9.28 14.37 2.14
N LYS A 87 9.90 13.38 1.49
CA LYS A 87 11.24 12.85 1.79
C LYS A 87 11.44 12.46 3.27
N LEU A 88 10.38 12.00 3.93
CA LEU A 88 10.43 11.47 5.29
C LEU A 88 11.28 10.20 5.35
N ARG A 89 11.83 9.91 6.53
CA ARG A 89 12.70 8.76 6.77
C ARG A 89 12.40 8.12 8.11
N GLY A 90 12.94 6.92 8.31
CA GLY A 90 12.86 6.21 9.57
C GLY A 90 11.42 5.99 10.04
N GLU A 91 11.20 6.08 11.35
CA GLU A 91 9.88 5.85 11.94
C GLU A 91 8.85 6.93 11.56
N ASP A 92 9.26 8.17 11.29
CA ASP A 92 8.34 9.21 10.77
C ASP A 92 7.73 8.80 9.42
N LEU A 93 8.55 8.18 8.56
CA LEU A 93 8.05 7.63 7.31
C LEU A 93 7.09 6.46 7.57
N ARG A 94 7.43 5.54 8.49
CA ARG A 94 6.57 4.41 8.83
C ARG A 94 5.21 4.88 9.33
N MET A 95 5.20 5.78 10.31
CA MET A 95 3.98 6.31 10.90
C MET A 95 3.07 6.90 9.82
N GLN A 96 3.61 7.75 8.94
CA GLN A 96 2.82 8.36 7.86
C GLN A 96 2.33 7.36 6.81
N LEU A 97 3.13 6.35 6.46
CA LEU A 97 2.70 5.27 5.57
C LEU A 97 1.54 4.48 6.18
N VAL A 98 1.70 4.05 7.44
CA VAL A 98 0.69 3.29 8.18
C VAL A 98 -0.61 4.09 8.30
N ASP A 99 -0.53 5.37 8.65
CA ASP A 99 -1.70 6.22 8.82
C ASP A 99 -2.47 6.43 7.52
N ILE A 100 -1.77 6.74 6.42
CA ILE A 100 -2.39 6.91 5.10
C ILE A 100 -3.09 5.62 4.64
N VAL A 101 -2.41 4.48 4.74
CA VAL A 101 -2.96 3.19 4.30
C VAL A 101 -4.12 2.75 5.20
N LYS A 102 -4.02 2.93 6.52
CA LYS A 102 -5.07 2.62 7.49
C LYS A 102 -6.31 3.47 7.26
N ALA A 103 -6.16 4.79 7.11
CA ALA A 103 -7.27 5.69 6.84
C ALA A 103 -8.02 5.32 5.54
N ARG A 104 -7.26 4.91 4.50
CA ARG A 104 -7.86 4.42 3.26
C ARG A 104 -8.61 3.11 3.46
N LEU A 105 -8.02 2.16 4.18
CA LEU A 105 -8.65 0.88 4.49
C LEU A 105 -9.99 1.07 5.23
N ASP A 106 -10.01 1.93 6.26
CA ASP A 106 -11.21 2.26 7.02
C ASP A 106 -12.30 2.85 6.12
N THR A 107 -11.92 3.70 5.16
CA THR A 107 -12.86 4.29 4.18
C THR A 107 -13.45 3.23 3.25
N LEU A 108 -12.63 2.32 2.75
CA LEU A 108 -13.06 1.24 1.86
C LEU A 108 -13.97 0.24 2.58
N GLN A 109 -13.71 -0.06 3.86
CA GLN A 109 -14.50 -0.98 4.66
C GLN A 109 -15.84 -0.39 5.10
N LYS A 110 -15.91 0.93 5.34
CA LYS A 110 -17.14 1.66 5.66
C LYS A 110 -17.96 2.02 4.41
N SER A 111 -17.44 1.76 3.21
CA SER A 111 -18.13 2.12 1.98
C SER A 111 -19.50 1.39 1.92
N PRO A 112 -20.60 2.15 1.80
CA PRO A 112 -21.95 1.68 2.03
C PRO A 112 -22.49 0.79 0.95
#